data_AF-A0A091RYW3-F1
#
_entry.id   AF-A0A091RYW3-F1
#
_cell.length_a   1.000
_cell.length_b   1.000
_cell.length_c   1.000
_cell.angle_alpha   90.00
_cell.angle_beta   90.00
_cell.angle_gamma   90.00
#
_symmetry.space_group_name_H-M   'P 1'
#
loop_
_entity.id
_entity.type
_entity.pdbx_description
1 polymer ?
#
loop_
_entity_poly.entity_id
_entity_poly.type
_entity_poly.pdbx_seq_one_letter_code
_entity_poly.pdbx_strand_id
1 'polypeptide(L)'
;SGQCPVCNRQLEDSNLTEEEYNNLRERIIKDVIHGTDTFRKTSPQEFEAFQKFVESRLPFDIVIDGLNVSHINLRKMQCENLFNAVNYLAKKNTRLLVLGRKHMLINSSNWKKEIMEEMQNKADFFFAENISEDDAFLLYATLRSGKHCKFVTRDFLRDHKACLSDSLTRHLFRKWQRGHQIAFFPSAEGKHIHFLPALRYDCVVQTTGDTWHIPYKDTFEEKYSYRVPRKWLCIQQK
;
A
#
# COMPACT_ATOMS: atom_id res chain seq x y z
N SER A 1 -7.33 -2.87 -19.85
CA SER A 1 -8.19 -4.06 -19.96
C SER A 1 -7.56 -5.30 -19.33
N GLY A 2 -6.22 -5.45 -19.31
CA GLY A 2 -5.59 -6.71 -18.91
C GLY A 2 -5.68 -7.78 -20.01
N GLN A 3 -6.07 -7.38 -21.23
CA GLN A 3 -6.09 -8.25 -22.39
C GLN A 3 -4.75 -8.13 -23.11
N CYS A 4 -4.13 -9.27 -23.42
CA CYS A 4 -2.88 -9.31 -24.18
C CYS A 4 -3.13 -8.85 -25.63
N PRO A 5 -2.39 -7.87 -26.16
CA PRO A 5 -2.62 -7.37 -27.52
C PRO A 5 -2.13 -8.32 -28.63
N VAL A 6 -1.39 -9.37 -28.27
CA VAL A 6 -0.85 -10.35 -29.24
C VAL A 6 -1.80 -11.53 -29.43
N CYS A 7 -2.24 -12.13 -28.32
CA CYS A 7 -3.06 -13.34 -28.35
C CYS A 7 -4.54 -13.14 -27.98
N ASN A 8 -4.93 -11.92 -27.60
CA ASN A 8 -6.26 -11.55 -27.11
C ASN A 8 -6.73 -12.27 -25.83
N ARG A 9 -5.87 -13.05 -25.16
CA ARG A 9 -6.20 -13.68 -23.87
C ARG A 9 -6.20 -12.67 -22.74
N GLN A 10 -7.04 -12.94 -21.75
CA GLN A 10 -7.08 -12.18 -20.51
C GLN A 10 -5.93 -12.62 -19.60
N LEU A 11 -5.12 -11.66 -19.14
CA LEU A 11 -4.11 -11.88 -18.10
C LEU A 11 -4.82 -12.17 -16.77
N GLU A 12 -4.15 -12.90 -15.87
CA GLU A 12 -4.75 -13.26 -14.58
C GLU A 12 -5.15 -12.00 -13.80
N ASP A 13 -6.30 -12.05 -13.13
CA ASP A 13 -6.78 -10.93 -12.32
C ASP A 13 -5.88 -10.73 -11.08
N SER A 14 -5.59 -9.48 -10.77
CA SER A 14 -4.95 -9.04 -9.52
C SER A 14 -5.79 -9.29 -8.27
N ASN A 15 -7.11 -9.41 -8.42
CA ASN A 15 -8.04 -9.62 -7.33
C ASN A 15 -7.91 -11.03 -6.77
N LEU A 16 -7.99 -11.12 -5.44
CA LEU A 16 -8.16 -12.38 -4.73
C LEU A 16 -9.64 -12.79 -4.73
N THR A 17 -9.91 -14.10 -4.71
CA THR A 17 -11.25 -14.60 -4.39
C THR A 17 -11.64 -14.22 -2.96
N GLU A 18 -12.92 -14.31 -2.60
CA GLU A 18 -13.34 -14.07 -1.20
C GLU A 18 -12.65 -15.01 -0.21
N GLU A 19 -12.53 -16.28 -0.57
CA GLU A 19 -11.86 -17.28 0.26
C GLU A 19 -10.37 -16.98 0.43
N GLU A 20 -9.66 -16.70 -0.68
CA GLU A 20 -8.25 -16.31 -0.65
C GLU A 20 -8.02 -15.06 0.20
N TYR A 21 -8.89 -14.05 0.06
CA TYR A 21 -8.79 -12.80 0.80
C TYR A 21 -9.03 -13.00 2.30
N ASN A 22 -10.07 -13.76 2.67
CA ASN A 22 -10.37 -14.03 4.07
C ASN A 22 -9.27 -14.83 4.75
N ASN A 23 -8.72 -15.85 4.08
CA ASN A 23 -7.59 -16.63 4.56
C ASN A 23 -6.35 -15.75 4.75
N LEU A 24 -6.00 -14.93 3.75
CA LEU A 24 -4.89 -13.99 3.84
C LEU A 24 -5.07 -13.01 5.01
N ARG A 25 -6.26 -12.43 5.17
CA ARG A 25 -6.59 -11.50 6.25
C ARG A 25 -6.40 -12.16 7.62
N GLU A 26 -6.96 -13.34 7.83
CA GLU A 26 -6.87 -14.06 9.10
C GLU A 26 -5.42 -14.40 9.44
N ARG A 27 -4.63 -14.88 8.47
CA ARG A 27 -3.21 -15.20 8.67
C ARG A 27 -2.38 -13.97 8.98
N ILE A 28 -2.57 -12.84 8.28
CA ILE A 28 -1.82 -11.63 8.58
C ILE A 28 -2.17 -11.09 9.97
N ILE A 29 -3.45 -11.09 10.34
CA ILE A 29 -3.86 -10.66 11.67
C ILE A 29 -3.27 -11.58 12.75
N LYS A 30 -3.25 -12.88 12.52
CA LYS A 30 -2.69 -13.83 13.49
C LYS A 30 -1.16 -13.73 13.56
N ASP A 31 -0.48 -13.83 12.43
CA ASP A 31 0.96 -14.10 12.36
C ASP A 31 1.78 -12.80 12.40
N VAL A 32 1.31 -11.73 11.75
CA VAL A 32 2.03 -10.45 11.69
C VAL A 32 1.65 -9.55 12.87
N ILE A 33 0.37 -9.57 13.26
CA ILE A 33 -0.17 -8.64 14.27
C ILE A 33 -0.22 -9.25 15.67
N HIS A 34 -0.48 -10.55 15.80
CA HIS A 34 -0.46 -11.25 17.10
C HIS A 34 0.73 -12.20 17.28
N GLY A 35 1.51 -12.46 16.23
CA GLY A 35 2.69 -13.34 16.28
C GLY A 35 3.75 -12.90 17.29
N THR A 36 4.59 -13.86 17.70
CA THR A 36 5.62 -13.69 18.73
C THR A 36 6.88 -13.06 18.14
N ASP A 37 6.82 -11.78 17.74
CA ASP A 37 8.04 -11.05 17.39
C ASP A 37 8.55 -10.29 18.61
N THR A 38 9.71 -10.71 19.11
CA THR A 38 10.49 -10.09 20.18
C THR A 38 10.96 -8.67 19.86
N PHE A 39 10.83 -8.22 18.60
CA PHE A 39 11.23 -6.88 18.15
C PHE A 39 10.08 -5.89 17.97
N ARG A 40 8.84 -6.24 18.37
CA ARG A 40 7.71 -5.30 18.29
C ARG A 40 7.96 -4.03 19.09
N LYS A 41 8.12 -2.91 18.37
CA LYS A 41 8.23 -1.57 18.98
C LYS A 41 6.86 -0.93 19.26
N THR A 42 5.78 -1.53 18.78
CA THR A 42 4.40 -1.10 19.02
C THR A 42 3.87 -1.76 20.29
N SER A 43 3.33 -0.97 21.23
CA SER A 43 2.75 -1.52 22.46
C SER A 43 1.40 -2.20 22.19
N PRO A 44 1.04 -3.29 22.91
CA PRO A 44 -0.27 -3.92 22.77
C PRO A 44 -1.44 -2.95 23.02
N GLN A 45 -1.30 -2.03 23.98
CA GLN A 45 -2.32 -1.05 24.34
C GLN A 45 -2.55 -0.03 23.22
N GLU A 46 -1.46 0.45 22.61
CA GLU A 46 -1.56 1.33 21.43
C GLU A 46 -2.23 0.61 20.27
N PHE A 47 -1.86 -0.65 20.03
CA PHE A 47 -2.47 -1.44 18.98
C PHE A 47 -3.96 -1.67 19.24
N GLU A 48 -4.36 -1.98 20.47
CA GLU A 48 -5.78 -2.12 20.83
C GLU A 48 -6.55 -0.79 20.63
N ALA A 49 -5.94 0.34 20.99
CA ALA A 49 -6.52 1.66 20.74
C ALA A 49 -6.70 1.92 19.22
N PHE A 50 -5.72 1.54 18.41
CA PHE A 50 -5.83 1.58 16.96
C PHE A 50 -6.95 0.68 16.43
N GLN A 51 -7.06 -0.55 16.92
CA GLN A 51 -8.14 -1.46 16.51
C GLN A 51 -9.51 -0.84 16.78
N LYS A 52 -9.75 -0.33 18.00
CA LYS A 52 -10.99 0.37 18.35
C LYS A 52 -11.25 1.58 17.44
N PHE A 53 -10.20 2.34 17.13
CA PHE A 53 -10.29 3.48 16.22
C PHE A 53 -10.73 3.06 14.81
N VAL A 54 -10.14 1.99 14.27
CA VAL A 54 -10.44 1.47 12.93
C VAL A 54 -11.85 0.89 12.90
N GLU A 55 -12.20 -0.03 13.81
CA GLU A 55 -13.50 -0.73 13.81
C GLU A 55 -14.69 0.23 13.90
N SER A 56 -14.55 1.33 14.63
CA SER A 56 -15.61 2.36 14.75
C SER A 56 -15.76 3.23 13.49
N ARG A 57 -14.85 3.11 12.52
CA ARG A 57 -14.79 3.95 11.32
C ARG A 57 -14.75 3.16 10.01
N LEU A 58 -14.73 1.83 10.02
CA LEU A 58 -14.73 1.09 8.75
C LEU A 58 -15.96 1.41 7.87
N PRO A 59 -15.89 1.22 6.53
CA PRO A 59 -14.68 0.92 5.75
C PRO A 59 -13.93 2.18 5.30
N PHE A 60 -12.61 2.08 5.10
CA PHE A 60 -11.81 3.07 4.38
C PHE A 60 -11.58 2.66 2.93
N ASP A 61 -11.48 3.63 2.02
CA ASP A 61 -11.13 3.38 0.63
C ASP A 61 -9.60 3.35 0.43
N ILE A 62 -8.87 4.21 1.15
CA ILE A 62 -7.41 4.30 1.04
C ILE A 62 -6.77 4.52 2.42
N VAL A 63 -5.79 3.69 2.76
CA VAL A 63 -4.93 3.89 3.94
C VAL A 63 -3.56 4.42 3.51
N ILE A 64 -3.13 5.53 4.09
CA ILE A 64 -1.93 6.27 3.70
C ILE A 64 -0.90 6.16 4.83
N ASP A 65 0.28 5.64 4.52
CA ASP A 65 1.46 5.77 5.37
C ASP A 65 1.98 7.21 5.28
N GLY A 66 1.56 8.03 6.23
CA GLY A 66 1.75 9.47 6.21
C GLY A 66 3.22 9.86 6.33
N LEU A 67 4.00 9.13 7.13
CA LEU A 67 5.42 9.40 7.27
C LEU A 67 6.16 9.08 5.96
N ASN A 68 5.92 7.91 5.38
CA ASN A 68 6.56 7.52 4.11
C ASN A 68 6.24 8.50 2.97
N VAL A 69 4.97 8.91 2.86
CA VAL A 69 4.53 9.90 1.87
C VAL A 69 5.15 11.27 2.12
N SER A 70 5.26 11.71 3.39
CA SER A 70 5.83 13.02 3.71
C SER A 70 7.30 13.17 3.30
N HIS A 71 8.04 12.06 3.24
CA HIS A 71 9.46 12.00 2.85
C HIS A 71 9.69 11.83 1.34
N ILE A 72 8.63 11.88 0.52
CA ILE A 72 8.69 11.68 -0.94
C ILE A 72 9.66 12.62 -1.67
N ASN A 73 9.69 13.89 -1.27
CA ASN A 73 10.51 14.93 -1.87
C ASN A 73 11.18 15.75 -0.76
N LEU A 74 12.49 15.52 -0.59
CA LEU A 74 13.32 16.16 0.43
C LEU A 74 13.48 17.68 0.25
N ARG A 75 13.10 18.23 -0.92
CA ARG A 75 13.15 19.67 -1.19
C ARG A 75 11.91 20.42 -0.71
N LYS A 76 10.86 19.70 -0.28
CA LYS A 76 9.61 20.26 0.23
C LYS A 76 9.45 19.98 1.71
N MET A 77 8.65 20.80 2.37
CA MET A 77 8.25 20.51 3.75
C MET A 77 7.44 19.21 3.80
N GLN A 78 7.66 18.43 4.87
CA GLN A 78 7.01 17.12 5.04
C GLN A 78 5.48 17.24 5.05
N CYS A 79 4.94 18.22 5.78
CA CYS A 79 3.50 18.46 5.79
C CYS A 79 2.95 18.86 4.41
N GLU A 80 3.69 19.61 3.58
CA GLU A 80 3.26 19.96 2.22
C GLU A 80 3.21 18.74 1.30
N ASN A 81 4.18 17.83 1.42
CA ASN A 81 4.17 16.57 0.67
C ASN A 81 2.93 15.74 1.02
N LEU A 82 2.64 15.58 2.31
CA LEU A 82 1.47 14.85 2.78
C LEU A 82 0.16 15.55 2.39
N PHE A 83 0.10 16.88 2.51
CA PHE A 83 -1.06 17.69 2.13
C PHE A 83 -1.42 17.52 0.65
N ASN A 84 -0.42 17.58 -0.22
CA ASN A 84 -0.61 17.36 -1.66
C ASN A 84 -1.14 15.95 -1.94
N ALA A 85 -0.65 14.94 -1.21
CA ALA A 85 -1.12 13.56 -1.35
C ALA A 85 -2.58 13.40 -0.87
N VAL A 86 -2.91 13.92 0.31
CA VAL A 86 -4.27 13.89 0.87
C VAL A 86 -5.24 14.59 -0.08
N ASN A 87 -4.92 15.80 -0.56
CA ASN A 87 -5.79 16.52 -1.50
C ASN A 87 -5.98 15.80 -2.83
N TYR A 88 -4.93 15.15 -3.34
CA TYR A 88 -5.02 14.39 -4.58
C TYR A 88 -5.89 13.14 -4.43
N LEU A 89 -5.78 12.45 -3.30
CA LEU A 89 -6.48 11.19 -3.01
C LEU A 89 -7.89 11.41 -2.46
N ALA A 90 -8.17 12.55 -1.84
CA ALA A 90 -9.48 12.96 -1.31
C ALA A 90 -10.41 13.39 -2.46
N LYS A 91 -10.65 12.48 -3.40
CA LYS A 91 -11.68 12.65 -4.43
C LYS A 91 -13.06 12.55 -3.78
N LYS A 92 -14.10 13.03 -4.49
CA LYS A 92 -15.48 13.06 -3.98
C LYS A 92 -15.88 11.69 -3.41
N ASN A 93 -16.28 11.68 -2.14
CA ASN A 93 -16.70 10.51 -1.35
C ASN A 93 -15.63 9.44 -1.06
N THR A 94 -14.34 9.70 -1.28
CA THR A 94 -13.28 8.76 -0.89
C THR A 94 -12.98 8.87 0.60
N ARG A 95 -13.09 7.77 1.35
CA ARG A 95 -12.76 7.68 2.77
C ARG A 95 -11.28 7.39 2.97
N LEU A 96 -10.55 8.34 3.53
CA LEU A 96 -9.12 8.23 3.74
C LEU A 96 -8.79 8.01 5.22
N LEU A 97 -7.85 7.11 5.49
CA LEU A 97 -7.14 7.02 6.76
C LEU A 97 -5.67 7.37 6.55
N VAL A 98 -5.15 8.36 7.28
CA VAL A 98 -3.73 8.68 7.33
C VAL A 98 -3.14 8.16 8.63
N LEU A 99 -2.13 7.30 8.51
CA LEU A 99 -1.30 6.85 9.63
C LEU A 99 -0.15 7.84 9.79
N GLY A 100 -0.16 8.57 10.90
CA GLY A 100 0.85 9.54 11.26
C GLY A 100 1.57 9.17 12.55
N ARG A 101 2.49 10.04 12.97
CA ARG A 101 3.26 9.93 14.21
C ARG A 101 3.00 11.15 15.08
N LYS A 102 3.05 10.99 16.40
CA LYS A 102 2.80 12.08 17.35
C LYS A 102 3.66 13.33 17.12
N HIS A 103 4.91 13.17 16.66
CA HIS A 103 5.75 14.35 16.35
C HIS A 103 5.18 15.22 15.22
N MET A 104 4.32 14.69 14.35
CA MET A 104 3.66 15.45 13.27
C MET A 104 2.66 16.48 13.81
N LEU A 105 2.21 16.34 15.06
CA LEU A 105 1.34 17.30 15.75
C LEU A 105 2.12 18.47 16.36
N ILE A 106 3.45 18.36 16.46
CA ILE A 106 4.31 19.38 17.05
C ILE A 106 4.67 20.39 15.97
N ASN A 107 4.26 21.65 16.17
CA ASN A 107 4.56 22.73 15.24
C ASN A 107 6.09 22.89 15.09
N SER A 108 6.57 22.79 13.86
CA SER A 108 8.00 22.78 13.52
C SER A 108 8.25 23.38 12.14
N SER A 109 9.50 23.33 11.66
CA SER A 109 9.84 23.71 10.29
C SER A 109 9.21 22.77 9.25
N ASN A 110 9.00 21.49 9.59
CA ASN A 110 8.47 20.47 8.69
C ASN A 110 6.97 20.20 8.87
N TRP A 111 6.41 20.50 10.04
CA TRP A 111 5.01 20.24 10.39
C TRP A 111 4.34 21.53 10.86
N LYS A 112 3.43 22.07 10.04
CA LYS A 112 2.62 23.25 10.38
C LYS A 112 1.26 22.82 10.90
N LYS A 113 0.85 23.38 12.04
CA LYS A 113 -0.39 23.02 12.70
C LYS A 113 -1.61 23.31 11.81
N GLU A 114 -1.60 24.45 11.14
CA GLU A 114 -2.69 24.91 10.27
C GLU A 114 -2.91 23.95 9.09
N ILE A 115 -1.82 23.46 8.48
CA ILE A 115 -1.88 22.49 7.38
C ILE A 115 -2.38 21.13 7.90
N MET A 116 -1.96 20.72 9.11
CA MET A 116 -2.43 19.48 9.73
C MET A 116 -3.93 19.51 10.00
N GLU A 117 -4.42 20.60 10.59
CA GLU A 117 -5.85 20.81 10.85
C GLU A 117 -6.66 20.77 9.54
N GLU A 118 -6.14 21.36 8.46
CA GLU A 118 -6.80 21.30 7.15
C GLU A 118 -6.88 19.86 6.60
N MET A 119 -5.82 19.06 6.75
CA MET A 119 -5.84 17.65 6.32
C MET A 119 -6.82 16.81 7.14
N GLN A 120 -6.91 17.05 8.45
CA GLN A 120 -7.82 16.34 9.35
C GLN A 120 -9.31 16.60 9.03
N ASN A 121 -9.64 17.69 8.33
CA ASN A 121 -10.99 17.93 7.82
C ASN A 121 -11.33 17.08 6.57
N LYS A 122 -10.33 16.46 5.93
CA LYS A 122 -10.46 15.72 4.67
C LYS A 122 -10.22 14.21 4.82
N ALA A 123 -9.58 13.80 5.91
CA ALA A 123 -9.20 12.42 6.17
C ALA A 123 -9.24 12.13 7.67
N ASP A 124 -9.52 10.87 8.03
CA ASP A 124 -9.28 10.39 9.38
C ASP A 124 -7.78 10.25 9.62
N PHE A 125 -7.31 10.62 10.81
CA PHE A 125 -5.90 10.48 11.20
C PHE A 125 -5.78 9.62 12.46
N PHE A 126 -4.83 8.70 12.43
CA PHE A 126 -4.36 8.02 13.63
C PHE A 126 -2.86 8.34 13.83
N PHE A 127 -2.51 8.92 14.97
CA PHE A 127 -1.12 9.28 15.30
C PHE A 127 -0.53 8.27 16.27
N ALA A 128 0.29 7.37 15.76
CA ALA A 128 1.05 6.42 16.56
C ALA A 128 2.23 7.09 17.28
N GLU A 129 2.76 6.44 18.32
CA GLU A 129 4.01 6.78 18.96
C GLU A 129 5.15 6.79 17.93
N ASN A 130 6.15 7.65 18.15
CA ASN A 130 7.25 7.82 17.18
C ASN A 130 8.13 6.57 17.02
N ILE A 131 8.05 5.62 17.96
CA ILE A 131 8.86 4.40 17.98
C ILE A 131 8.17 3.19 17.33
N SER A 132 6.84 3.24 17.16
CA SER A 132 6.04 2.12 16.69
C SER A 132 6.37 1.72 15.25
N GLU A 133 5.95 0.53 14.82
CA GLU A 133 6.12 0.10 13.44
C GLU A 133 4.84 0.35 12.63
N ASP A 134 4.94 1.10 11.52
CA ASP A 134 3.76 1.56 10.75
C ASP A 134 3.08 0.44 9.97
N ASP A 135 3.84 -0.56 9.54
CA ASP A 135 3.36 -1.61 8.65
C ASP A 135 2.20 -2.42 9.24
N ALA A 136 2.24 -2.73 10.55
CA ALA A 136 1.17 -3.48 11.20
C ALA A 136 -0.16 -2.71 11.19
N PHE A 137 -0.11 -1.39 11.43
CA PHE A 137 -1.27 -0.52 11.37
C PHE A 137 -1.82 -0.42 9.95
N LEU A 138 -0.93 -0.24 8.96
CA LEU A 138 -1.26 -0.14 7.54
C LEU A 138 -1.95 -1.42 7.04
N LEU A 139 -1.34 -2.57 7.32
CA LEU A 139 -1.86 -3.89 6.93
C LEU A 139 -3.23 -4.14 7.58
N TYR A 140 -3.35 -3.90 8.89
CA TYR A 140 -4.61 -4.12 9.60
C TYR A 140 -5.75 -3.28 9.02
N ALA A 141 -5.58 -1.96 8.94
CA ALA A 141 -6.65 -1.07 8.49
C ALA A 141 -7.08 -1.37 7.04
N THR A 142 -6.11 -1.67 6.16
CA THR A 142 -6.40 -1.99 4.76
C THR A 142 -7.16 -3.31 4.66
N LEU A 143 -6.68 -4.37 5.32
CA LEU A 143 -7.31 -5.69 5.24
C LEU A 143 -8.70 -5.72 5.88
N ARG A 144 -8.89 -5.00 7.00
CA ARG A 144 -10.17 -4.87 7.69
C ARG A 144 -11.19 -4.05 6.91
N SER A 145 -10.75 -3.05 6.15
CA SER A 145 -11.65 -2.28 5.26
C SER A 145 -12.20 -3.11 4.10
N GLY A 146 -11.45 -4.13 3.66
CA GLY A 146 -11.92 -5.12 2.68
C GLY A 146 -11.26 -4.97 1.30
N LYS A 147 -11.65 -5.85 0.37
CA LYS A 147 -11.02 -6.02 -0.96
C LYS A 147 -10.96 -4.77 -1.84
N HIS A 148 -11.82 -3.80 -1.58
CA HIS A 148 -11.82 -2.53 -2.32
C HIS A 148 -10.71 -1.59 -1.85
N CYS A 149 -10.31 -1.68 -0.58
CA CYS A 149 -9.41 -0.75 0.06
C CYS A 149 -8.02 -0.82 -0.57
N LYS A 150 -7.40 0.33 -0.79
CA LYS A 150 -6.04 0.47 -1.31
C LYS A 150 -5.14 1.06 -0.24
N PHE A 151 -3.84 0.99 -0.45
CA PHE A 151 -2.89 1.60 0.46
C PHE A 151 -1.74 2.30 -0.25
N VAL A 152 -1.15 3.28 0.42
CA VAL A 152 -0.07 4.12 -0.11
C VAL A 152 1.12 4.04 0.83
N THR A 153 2.19 3.35 0.41
CA THR A 153 3.50 3.36 1.06
C THR A 153 4.58 2.99 0.05
N ARG A 154 5.83 3.36 0.31
CA ARG A 154 7.03 2.84 -0.35
C ARG A 154 7.69 1.73 0.45
N ASP A 155 7.19 1.37 1.62
CA ASP A 155 7.73 0.17 2.24
C ASP A 155 7.49 -1.05 1.33
N PHE A 156 8.50 -1.92 1.27
CA PHE A 156 8.42 -3.17 0.54
C PHE A 156 7.67 -4.25 1.35
N LEU A 157 7.39 -3.97 2.64
CA LEU A 157 6.72 -4.86 3.58
C LEU A 157 7.46 -6.21 3.64
N ARG A 158 8.79 -6.17 3.54
CA ARG A 158 9.64 -7.35 3.34
C ARG A 158 9.69 -8.23 4.58
N ASP A 159 9.76 -7.61 5.74
CA ASP A 159 9.95 -8.31 7.01
C ASP A 159 8.64 -9.02 7.43
N HIS A 160 7.48 -8.41 7.14
CA HIS A 160 6.16 -9.03 7.35
C HIS A 160 5.91 -10.25 6.47
N LYS A 161 6.48 -10.29 5.25
CA LYS A 161 6.47 -11.50 4.43
C LYS A 161 7.27 -12.63 5.08
N ALA A 162 8.37 -12.31 5.77
CA ALA A 162 9.21 -13.33 6.41
C ALA A 162 8.48 -14.02 7.57
N CYS A 163 7.54 -13.32 8.22
CA CYS A 163 6.67 -13.88 9.25
C CYS A 163 5.65 -14.90 8.70
N LEU A 164 5.35 -14.88 7.39
CA LEU A 164 4.44 -15.83 6.75
C LEU A 164 5.19 -17.11 6.38
N SER A 165 4.93 -18.20 7.12
CA SER A 165 5.68 -19.46 7.00
C SER A 165 5.34 -20.26 5.73
N ASP A 166 4.10 -20.21 5.25
CA ASP A 166 3.66 -21.01 4.11
C ASP A 166 3.85 -20.29 2.76
N SER A 167 4.13 -21.06 1.71
CA SER A 167 4.38 -20.52 0.35
C SER A 167 3.13 -19.91 -0.30
N LEU A 168 1.96 -20.49 -0.04
CA LEU A 168 0.69 -20.04 -0.61
C LEU A 168 0.32 -18.65 -0.08
N THR A 169 0.34 -18.43 1.23
CA THR A 169 0.02 -17.13 1.84
C THR A 169 1.02 -16.06 1.43
N ARG A 170 2.31 -16.42 1.30
CA ARG A 170 3.32 -15.49 0.72
C ARG A 170 3.01 -15.13 -0.72
N HIS A 171 2.48 -16.05 -1.52
CA HIS A 171 2.04 -15.77 -2.88
C HIS A 171 0.80 -14.86 -2.90
N LEU A 172 -0.23 -15.20 -2.11
CA LEU A 172 -1.45 -14.39 -1.98
C LEU A 172 -1.16 -12.99 -1.46
N PHE A 173 -0.27 -12.84 -0.48
CA PHE A 173 0.17 -11.54 0.03
C PHE A 173 0.79 -10.68 -1.07
N ARG A 174 1.66 -11.27 -1.89
CA ARG A 174 2.31 -10.55 -3.00
C ARG A 174 1.31 -10.16 -4.08
N LYS A 175 0.35 -11.03 -4.39
CA LYS A 175 -0.76 -10.74 -5.31
C LYS A 175 -1.65 -9.60 -4.78
N TRP A 176 -2.06 -9.70 -3.51
CA TRP A 176 -2.77 -8.64 -2.80
C TRP A 176 -2.02 -7.31 -2.84
N GLN A 177 -0.74 -7.31 -2.46
CA GLN A 177 0.10 -6.12 -2.45
C GLN A 177 0.12 -5.43 -3.83
N ARG A 178 0.34 -6.17 -4.92
CA ARG A 178 0.34 -5.60 -6.28
C ARG A 178 -1.03 -5.05 -6.69
N GLY A 179 -2.12 -5.70 -6.27
CA GLY A 179 -3.49 -5.28 -6.55
C GLY A 179 -4.02 -4.16 -5.64
N HIS A 180 -3.36 -3.87 -4.52
CA HIS A 180 -3.86 -2.93 -3.50
C HIS A 180 -2.93 -1.74 -3.22
N GLN A 181 -1.63 -1.85 -3.53
CA GLN A 181 -0.66 -0.77 -3.34
C GLN A 181 -0.74 0.26 -4.47
N ILE A 182 -1.02 1.51 -4.11
CA ILE A 182 -0.92 2.66 -5.00
C ILE A 182 0.54 3.13 -4.98
N ALA A 183 1.23 2.96 -6.11
CA ALA A 183 2.62 3.40 -6.24
C ALA A 183 2.68 4.92 -6.44
N PHE A 184 3.70 5.57 -5.86
CA PHE A 184 3.88 7.02 -6.00
C PHE A 184 5.35 7.45 -6.12
N PHE A 185 5.57 8.52 -6.89
CA PHE A 185 6.89 9.08 -7.15
C PHE A 185 6.85 10.59 -7.41
N PRO A 186 7.92 11.32 -7.10
CA PRO A 186 7.99 12.74 -7.45
C PRO A 186 8.03 12.89 -8.97
N SER A 187 7.37 13.93 -9.48
CA SER A 187 7.55 14.41 -10.86
C SER A 187 9.03 14.72 -11.14
N ALA A 188 9.43 14.68 -12.42
CA ALA A 188 10.81 14.97 -12.83
C ALA A 188 11.28 16.36 -12.34
N GLU A 189 10.36 17.34 -12.32
CA GLU A 189 10.60 18.69 -11.82
C GLU A 189 10.50 18.82 -10.28
N GLY A 190 10.05 17.77 -9.58
CA GLY A 190 9.83 17.76 -8.13
C GLY A 190 8.61 18.57 -7.66
N LYS A 191 7.81 19.13 -8.58
CA LYS A 191 6.68 20.00 -8.23
C LYS A 191 5.46 19.25 -7.70
N HIS A 192 5.17 18.06 -8.25
CA HIS A 192 3.99 17.26 -7.89
C HIS A 192 4.35 15.81 -7.61
N ILE A 193 3.43 15.08 -6.96
CA ILE A 193 3.50 13.64 -6.73
C ILE A 193 2.61 12.95 -7.76
N HIS A 194 3.17 11.98 -8.49
CA HIS A 194 2.38 11.11 -9.35
C HIS A 194 1.94 9.88 -8.57
N PHE A 195 0.67 9.51 -8.70
CA PHE A 195 0.10 8.28 -8.18
C PHE A 195 -0.29 7.38 -9.34
N LEU A 196 0.16 6.13 -9.31
CA LEU A 196 -0.25 5.10 -10.24
C LEU A 196 -1.30 4.21 -9.56
N PRO A 197 -2.47 4.02 -10.18
CA PRO A 197 -3.46 3.10 -9.64
C PRO A 197 -2.89 1.68 -9.63
N ALA A 198 -3.38 0.86 -8.70
CA ALA A 198 -3.10 -0.56 -8.72
C ALA A 198 -3.60 -1.18 -10.04
N LEU A 199 -2.82 -2.11 -10.60
CA LEU A 199 -3.18 -2.79 -11.85
C LEU A 199 -4.38 -3.71 -11.61
N ARG A 200 -5.25 -3.85 -12.62
CA ARG A 200 -6.38 -4.79 -12.61
C ARG A 200 -6.01 -6.21 -13.03
N TYR A 201 -4.74 -6.44 -13.35
CA TYR A 201 -4.19 -7.72 -13.76
C TYR A 201 -2.91 -7.95 -12.99
N ASP A 202 -2.60 -9.20 -12.69
CA ASP A 202 -1.41 -9.55 -11.94
C ASP A 202 -0.18 -9.47 -12.85
N CYS A 203 0.81 -8.67 -12.46
CA CYS A 203 2.04 -8.47 -13.25
C CYS A 203 3.12 -9.45 -12.81
N VAL A 204 2.91 -10.72 -13.15
CA VAL A 204 3.81 -11.85 -12.87
C VAL A 204 3.97 -12.71 -14.12
N VAL A 205 4.90 -13.67 -14.09
CA VAL A 205 4.93 -14.71 -15.12
C VAL A 205 3.67 -15.55 -15.01
N GLN A 206 2.93 -15.70 -16.11
CA GLN A 206 1.66 -16.41 -16.17
C GLN A 206 1.69 -17.45 -17.28
N THR A 207 1.02 -18.59 -17.07
CA THR A 207 0.89 -19.63 -18.08
C THR A 207 -0.46 -20.33 -18.01
N THR A 208 -1.00 -20.66 -19.18
CA THR A 208 -2.16 -21.56 -19.34
C THR A 208 -1.73 -22.95 -19.84
N GLY A 209 -0.43 -23.24 -19.81
CA GLY A 209 0.19 -24.40 -20.45
C GLY A 209 0.57 -24.12 -21.90
N ASP A 210 -0.40 -23.79 -22.74
CA ASP A 210 -0.25 -23.51 -24.17
C ASP A 210 0.17 -22.06 -24.49
N THR A 211 0.07 -21.15 -23.51
CA THR A 211 0.57 -19.78 -23.63
C THR A 211 1.34 -19.35 -22.40
N TRP A 212 2.33 -18.47 -22.62
CA TRP A 212 3.10 -17.82 -21.57
C TRP A 212 3.07 -16.30 -21.75
N HIS A 213 2.91 -15.59 -20.64
CA HIS A 213 3.00 -14.13 -20.57
C HIS A 213 4.09 -13.79 -19.55
N ILE A 214 5.17 -13.15 -20.02
CA ILE A 214 6.35 -12.84 -19.20
C ILE A 214 6.53 -11.32 -19.18
N PRO A 215 6.29 -10.64 -18.04
CA PRO A 215 6.50 -9.20 -17.93
C PRO A 215 8.00 -8.88 -17.89
N TYR A 216 8.43 -7.85 -18.62
CA TYR A 216 9.83 -7.44 -18.69
C TYR A 216 10.00 -5.92 -18.74
N LYS A 217 11.18 -5.45 -18.30
CA LYS A 217 11.61 -4.05 -18.45
C LYS A 217 12.56 -3.97 -19.64
N ASP A 218 12.32 -3.00 -20.52
CA ASP A 218 13.15 -2.68 -21.68
C ASP A 218 14.36 -1.81 -21.33
N THR A 219 14.32 -1.13 -20.19
CA THR A 219 15.42 -0.35 -19.67
C THR A 219 15.94 -0.96 -18.37
N PHE A 220 17.26 -1.05 -18.27
CA PHE A 220 17.91 -1.33 -16.99
C PHE A 220 17.70 -0.14 -16.05
N GLU A 221 17.13 -0.40 -14.88
CA GLU A 221 17.04 0.58 -13.79
C GLU A 221 18.03 0.14 -12.70
N GLU A 222 19.08 0.93 -12.44
CA GLU A 222 20.09 0.64 -11.39
C GLU A 222 19.49 0.53 -9.98
N LYS A 223 18.34 1.18 -9.76
CA LYS A 223 17.64 1.18 -8.48
C LYS A 223 16.36 0.37 -8.58
N TYR A 224 16.08 -0.42 -7.53
CA TYR A 224 14.80 -1.07 -7.36
C TYR A 224 13.67 -0.04 -7.49
N SER A 225 12.84 -0.23 -8.51
CA SER A 225 11.73 0.66 -8.84
C SER A 225 10.43 -0.06 -8.57
N TYR A 226 9.53 0.60 -7.83
CA TYR A 226 8.16 0.15 -7.58
C TYR A 226 7.30 0.15 -8.86
N ARG A 227 7.86 0.59 -9.99
CA ARG A 227 7.19 0.50 -11.29
C ARG A 227 7.17 -0.95 -11.74
N VAL A 228 5.96 -1.51 -11.71
CA VAL A 228 5.61 -2.75 -12.38
C VAL A 228 5.96 -2.66 -13.87
N PRO A 229 6.55 -3.71 -14.46
CA PRO A 229 6.81 -3.76 -15.89
C PRO A 229 5.52 -3.54 -16.69
N ARG A 230 5.63 -2.81 -17.81
CA ARG A 230 4.50 -2.55 -18.72
C ARG A 230 4.58 -3.34 -20.01
N LYS A 231 5.75 -3.92 -20.31
CA LYS A 231 5.97 -4.74 -21.49
C LYS A 231 5.86 -6.21 -21.13
N TRP A 232 5.35 -6.98 -22.08
CA TRP A 232 5.05 -8.39 -21.93
C TRP A 232 5.55 -9.15 -23.15
N LEU A 233 6.26 -10.23 -22.91
CA LEU A 233 6.55 -11.24 -23.92
C LEU A 233 5.38 -12.23 -23.93
N CYS A 234 4.75 -12.42 -25.09
CA CYS A 234 3.70 -13.40 -25.30
C CYS A 234 4.28 -14.56 -26.13
N ILE A 235 4.20 -15.78 -25.60
CA ILE A 235 4.64 -17.00 -26.27
C ILE A 235 3.42 -17.90 -26.39
N GLN A 236 3.18 -18.45 -27.58
CA GLN A 236 2.07 -19.34 -27.84
C GLN A 236 2.57 -20.59 -28.56
N GLN A 237 2.09 -21.75 -28.11
CA GLN A 237 2.21 -22.96 -28.89
C GLN A 237 1.31 -22.85 -30.13
N LYS A 238 1.87 -23.16 -31.30
CA LYS A 238 1.10 -23.24 -32.55
C LYS A 238 0.27 -24.52 -32.60
#